data_AF-A0A1J3DDC0-F1
#
_entry.id   AF-A0A1J3DDC0-F1
#
_cell.length_a   1.000
_cell.length_b   1.000
_cell.length_c   1.000
_cell.angle_alpha   90.00
_cell.angle_beta   90.00
_cell.angle_gamma   90.00
#
_symmetry.space_group_name_H-M   'P 1'
#
loop_
_entity.id
_entity.type
_entity.pdbx_description
1 polymer ?
#
loop_
_entity_poly.entity_id
_entity_poly.type
_entity_poly.pdbx_seq_one_letter_code
_entity_poly.pdbx_strand_id
1 'polypeptide(L)'
;FSGENEGVVHEEFDVSPLVHEITSVVRTDDDILVSMEDRLEKLSFRFEPDIVEKVLKRCFKVPHLALRFFNWVKDKDGFSHTVGVYNTMLSIAGEASKDLDL
;
A
#
# COMPACT_ATOMS: atom_id res chain seq x y z
N PHE A 1 -13.04 28.77 -34.88
CA PHE A 1 -13.38 27.48 -34.29
C PHE A 1 -12.84 27.46 -32.87
N SER A 2 -13.71 27.74 -31.91
CA SER A 2 -13.42 27.66 -30.49
C SER A 2 -13.39 26.18 -30.11
N GLY A 3 -12.22 25.66 -29.75
CA GLY A 3 -12.11 24.38 -29.06
C GLY A 3 -12.03 24.70 -27.58
N GLU A 4 -13.17 24.66 -26.90
CA GLU A 4 -13.23 24.73 -25.45
C GLU A 4 -12.51 23.50 -24.91
N ASN A 5 -11.38 23.74 -24.24
CA ASN A 5 -10.65 22.70 -23.52
C ASN A 5 -11.49 22.40 -22.28
N GLU A 6 -12.43 21.47 -22.39
CA GLU A 6 -13.19 20.92 -21.28
C GLU A 6 -12.18 20.26 -20.33
N GLY A 7 -11.72 21.04 -19.34
CA GLY A 7 -10.90 20.55 -18.25
C GLY A 7 -11.72 19.52 -17.49
N VAL A 8 -11.47 18.25 -17.78
CA VAL A 8 -11.93 17.15 -16.95
C VAL A 8 -11.30 17.37 -15.58
N VAL A 9 -12.11 17.92 -14.67
CA VAL A 9 -11.80 17.97 -13.24
C VAL A 9 -11.72 16.52 -12.79
N HIS A 10 -10.50 15.99 -12.75
CA HIS A 10 -10.23 14.77 -12.01
C HIS A 10 -10.44 15.12 -10.53
N GLU A 11 -11.61 14.76 -10.02
CA GLU A 11 -11.90 14.77 -8.59
C GLU A 11 -10.91 13.80 -7.94
N GLU A 12 -9.81 14.34 -7.44
CA GLU A 12 -8.78 13.58 -6.73
C GLU A 12 -9.40 13.15 -5.40
N PHE A 13 -9.95 11.94 -5.36
CA PHE A 13 -10.56 11.40 -4.15
C PHE A 13 -9.49 11.33 -3.05
N ASP A 14 -9.77 11.92 -1.89
CA ASP A 14 -8.84 11.86 -0.77
C ASP A 14 -8.74 10.42 -0.24
N VAL A 15 -7.70 9.72 -0.66
CA VAL A 15 -7.40 8.34 -0.25
C VAL A 15 -6.79 8.27 1.16
N SER A 16 -6.53 9.41 1.83
CA SER A 16 -5.85 9.44 3.13
C SER A 16 -6.56 8.64 4.23
N PRO A 17 -7.91 8.69 4.38
CA PRO A 17 -8.62 7.88 5.36
C PRO A 17 -8.47 6.38 5.10
N LEU A 18 -8.55 5.97 3.82
CA LEU A 18 -8.38 4.59 3.41
C LEU A 18 -6.95 4.08 3.67
N VAL A 19 -5.94 4.87 3.28
CA VAL A 19 -4.54 4.56 3.58
C VAL A 19 -4.33 4.42 5.09
N HIS A 20 -4.98 5.27 5.90
CA HIS A 20 -4.92 5.17 7.36
C HIS A 20 -5.54 3.89 7.88
N GLU A 21 -6.72 3.53 7.40
CA GLU A 21 -7.42 2.30 7.78
C GLU A 21 -6.62 1.05 7.42
N ILE A 22 -6.11 0.97 6.19
CA ILE A 22 -5.25 -0.14 5.74
C ILE A 22 -3.99 -0.21 6.60
N THR A 23 -3.32 0.92 6.85
CA THR A 23 -2.11 0.96 7.68
C THR A 23 -2.40 0.49 9.11
N SER A 24 -3.57 0.82 9.66
CA SER A 24 -4.01 0.36 10.97
C SER A 24 -4.13 -1.17 10.99
N VAL A 25 -4.77 -1.77 9.98
CA VAL A 25 -4.88 -3.22 9.85
C VAL A 25 -3.50 -3.89 9.75
N VAL A 26 -2.63 -3.38 8.87
CA VAL A 26 -1.28 -3.92 8.64
C VAL A 26 -0.41 -3.89 9.91
N ARG A 27 -0.62 -2.89 10.78
CA ARG A 27 0.16 -2.70 12.02
C ARG A 27 -0.46 -3.34 13.25
N THR A 28 -1.67 -3.86 13.15
CA THR A 28 -2.28 -4.57 14.27
C THR A 28 -1.61 -5.93 14.41
N ASP A 29 -1.35 -6.36 15.65
CA ASP A 29 -0.88 -7.72 15.92
C ASP A 29 -1.87 -8.77 15.38
N ASP A 30 -1.34 -9.94 15.05
CA ASP A 30 -2.17 -11.03 14.55
C ASP A 30 -3.20 -11.48 15.61
N ASP A 31 -4.45 -11.56 15.19
CA ASP A 31 -5.50 -12.23 15.95
C ASP A 31 -5.53 -13.70 15.55
N ILE A 32 -5.62 -14.58 16.54
CA ILE A 32 -5.67 -16.05 16.34
C ILE A 32 -6.84 -16.45 15.44
N LEU A 33 -7.94 -15.69 15.47
CA LEU A 33 -9.17 -15.97 14.75
C LEU A 33 -9.28 -15.22 13.42
N VAL A 34 -8.59 -14.09 13.24
CA VAL A 34 -8.73 -13.23 12.05
C VAL A 34 -7.38 -12.68 11.62
N SER A 35 -6.90 -13.13 10.45
CA SER A 35 -5.63 -12.67 9.90
C SER A 35 -5.68 -11.22 9.41
N MET A 36 -4.51 -10.61 9.20
CA MET A 36 -4.39 -9.32 8.50
C MET A 36 -5.08 -9.37 7.13
N GLU A 37 -4.82 -10.45 6.39
CA GLU A 37 -5.34 -10.70 5.04
C GLU A 37 -6.88 -10.72 5.02
N ASP A 38 -7.51 -11.41 5.98
CA ASP A 38 -8.97 -11.46 6.13
C ASP A 38 -9.58 -10.09 6.44
N ARG A 39 -8.87 -9.27 7.22
CA ARG A 39 -9.32 -7.90 7.56
C ARG A 39 -9.20 -6.97 6.36
N LEU A 40 -8.12 -7.09 5.60
CA LEU A 40 -7.91 -6.29 4.40
C LEU A 40 -8.92 -6.65 3.30
N GLU A 41 -9.30 -7.92 3.17
CA GLU A 41 -10.32 -8.35 2.20
C GLU A 41 -11.68 -7.68 2.47
N LYS A 42 -12.04 -7.50 3.74
CA LYS A 42 -13.31 -6.86 4.15
C LYS A 42 -13.37 -5.38 3.82
N LEU A 43 -12.23 -4.70 3.69
CA LEU A 43 -12.17 -3.28 3.35
C LEU A 43 -12.59 -2.98 1.91
N SER A 44 -12.75 -4.00 1.04
CA SER A 44 -13.30 -3.88 -0.32
C SER A 44 -12.68 -2.76 -1.17
N PHE A 45 -11.39 -2.46 -0.95
CA PHE A 45 -10.69 -1.40 -1.65
C PHE A 45 -10.01 -1.92 -2.91
N ARG A 46 -9.81 -1.03 -3.89
CA ARG A 46 -9.00 -1.34 -5.07
C ARG A 46 -7.52 -1.24 -4.71
N PHE A 47 -6.74 -2.23 -5.10
CA PHE A 47 -5.30 -2.28 -4.89
C PHE A 47 -4.55 -1.33 -5.84
N GLU A 48 -4.95 -0.06 -5.87
CA GLU A 48 -4.33 0.94 -6.72
C GLU A 48 -2.89 1.18 -6.28
N PRO A 49 -1.94 1.26 -7.22
CA PRO A 49 -0.51 1.39 -6.90
C PRO A 49 -0.19 2.56 -5.96
N ASP A 50 -0.88 3.69 -6.11
CA ASP A 50 -0.70 4.86 -5.24
C ASP A 50 -1.10 4.58 -3.79
N ILE A 51 -2.23 3.91 -3.55
CA ILE A 51 -2.68 3.51 -2.22
C ILE A 51 -1.66 2.54 -1.60
N VAL A 52 -1.24 1.53 -2.37
CA VAL A 52 -0.26 0.53 -1.91
C VAL A 52 1.07 1.19 -1.57
N GLU A 53 1.57 2.08 -2.43
CA GLU A 53 2.82 2.82 -2.20
C GLU A 53 2.73 3.70 -0.94
N LYS A 54 1.61 4.40 -0.72
CA LYS A 54 1.38 5.22 0.48
C LYS A 54 1.37 4.37 1.76
N VAL A 55 0.75 3.19 1.73
CA VAL A 55 0.76 2.24 2.87
C VAL A 55 2.16 1.71 3.13
N LEU A 56 2.91 1.32 2.09
CA LEU A 56 4.31 0.86 2.22
C LEU A 56 5.20 1.94 2.83
N LYS A 57 5.09 3.19 2.37
CA LYS A 57 5.81 4.34 2.94
C LYS A 57 5.49 4.55 4.41
N ARG A 58 4.24 4.38 4.84
CA ARG A 58 3.88 4.42 6.27
C ARG A 58 4.49 3.25 7.04
N CYS A 59 4.76 2.12 6.42
CA CYS A 59 5.39 0.95 7.04
C CYS A 59 6.93 0.95 6.95
N PHE A 60 7.56 2.06 6.51
CA PHE A 60 9.01 2.13 6.27
C PHE A 60 9.87 1.71 7.47
N LYS A 61 9.43 2.03 8.70
CA LYS A 61 10.14 1.68 9.95
C LYS A 61 9.77 0.31 10.53
N VAL A 62 8.93 -0.45 9.83
CA VAL A 62 8.53 -1.82 10.21
C VAL A 62 8.56 -2.74 8.97
N PRO A 63 9.76 -3.05 8.43
CA PRO A 63 9.93 -3.67 7.12
C PRO A 63 9.23 -5.04 6.97
N HIS A 64 9.16 -5.83 8.03
CA HIS A 64 8.48 -7.13 8.02
C HIS A 64 6.97 -7.02 7.76
N LEU A 65 6.31 -5.99 8.31
CA LEU A 65 4.89 -5.72 8.06
C LEU A 65 4.66 -5.20 6.63
N ALA A 66 5.55 -4.31 6.16
CA ALA A 66 5.51 -3.84 4.78
C ALA A 66 5.64 -5.01 3.79
N LEU A 67 6.57 -5.93 4.05
CA LEU A 67 6.79 -7.11 3.22
C LEU A 67 5.60 -8.07 3.23
N ARG A 68 4.99 -8.34 4.39
CA ARG A 68 3.79 -9.17 4.48
C ARG A 68 2.65 -8.58 3.67
N PHE A 69 2.35 -7.29 3.88
CA PHE A 69 1.34 -6.58 3.11
C PHE A 69 1.62 -6.61 1.59
N PHE A 70 2.88 -6.33 1.20
CA PHE A 70 3.29 -6.37 -0.21
C PHE A 70 3.10 -7.76 -0.83
N ASN A 71 3.50 -8.81 -0.12
CA ASN A 71 3.36 -10.18 -0.60
C ASN A 71 1.89 -10.58 -0.77
N TRP A 72 1.01 -10.11 0.10
CA TRP A 72 -0.41 -10.36 -0.04
C TRP A 72 -1.01 -9.60 -1.23
N VAL A 73 -0.71 -8.30 -1.38
CA VAL A 73 -1.33 -7.47 -2.43
C VAL A 73 -0.82 -7.80 -3.83
N LYS A 74 0.46 -8.17 -3.97
CA LYS A 74 1.05 -8.48 -5.28
C LYS A 74 0.43 -9.72 -5.94
N ASP A 75 -0.18 -10.59 -5.15
CA ASP A 75 -0.81 -11.83 -5.62
C ASP A 75 -2.33 -11.65 -5.88
N LYS A 76 -2.86 -10.42 -5.69
CA LYS A 76 -4.26 -10.10 -5.96
C LYS A 76 -4.52 -9.93 -7.45
N ASP A 77 -5.64 -10.48 -7.90
CA ASP A 77 -6.09 -10.30 -9.27
C ASP A 77 -6.35 -8.81 -9.57
N GLY A 78 -5.93 -8.38 -10.76
CA GLY A 78 -6.00 -6.98 -11.17
C GLY A 78 -5.02 -6.03 -10.47
N PHE A 79 -4.10 -6.51 -9.62
CA PHE A 79 -3.07 -5.65 -9.05
C PHE A 79 -2.12 -5.12 -10.15
N SER A 80 -1.93 -3.81 -10.18
CA SER A 80 -1.04 -3.17 -11.16
C SER A 80 0.39 -3.11 -10.62
N HIS A 81 1.25 -3.96 -11.15
CA HIS A 81 2.67 -4.00 -10.80
C HIS A 81 3.39 -2.81 -11.43
N THR A 82 3.72 -1.80 -10.62
CA THR A 82 4.42 -0.60 -11.07
C THR A 82 5.83 -0.52 -10.51
N VAL A 83 6.73 0.15 -11.25
CA VAL A 83 8.10 0.41 -10.80
C VAL A 83 8.12 1.16 -9.46
N GLY A 84 7.17 2.08 -9.23
CA GLY A 84 7.06 2.85 -7.98
C GLY A 84 6.86 1.99 -6.74
N VAL A 85 5.94 1.01 -6.81
CA VAL A 85 5.68 0.08 -5.70
C VAL A 85 6.91 -0.78 -5.41
N TYR A 86 7.53 -1.36 -6.44
CA TYR A 86 8.71 -2.22 -6.27
C TYR A 86 9.94 -1.45 -5.76
N ASN A 87 10.19 -0.24 -6.28
CA ASN A 87 11.28 0.61 -5.78
C ASN A 87 11.06 1.00 -4.32
N THR A 88 9.81 1.27 -3.92
CA THR A 88 9.46 1.55 -2.53
C THR A 88 9.76 0.34 -1.64
N MET A 89 9.34 -0.86 -2.05
CA MET A 89 9.62 -2.09 -1.30
C MET A 89 11.12 -2.41 -1.23
N LEU A 90 11.87 -2.22 -2.32
CA LEU A 90 13.34 -2.37 -2.34
C LEU A 90 14.02 -1.39 -1.38
N SER A 91 13.55 -0.15 -1.33
CA SER A 91 14.07 0.87 -0.41
C SER A 91 13.85 0.48 1.06
N ILE A 92 12.67 -0.06 1.37
CA ILE A 92 12.33 -0.58 2.71
C ILE A 92 13.22 -1.77 3.09
N ALA A 93 13.41 -2.73 2.18
CA ALA A 93 14.25 -3.90 2.40
C ALA A 93 15.74 -3.52 2.60
N GLY A 94 16.21 -2.54 1.83
CA GLY A 94 17.56 -2.00 1.97
C GLY A 94 17.78 -1.30 3.31
N GLU A 95 16.79 -0.56 3.82
CA GLU A 95 16.89 0.08 5.14
C GLU A 95 16.91 -0.94 6.27
N ALA A 96 16.03 -1.96 6.22
CA ALA A 96 15.98 -3.05 7.21
C ALA A 96 17.33 -3.75 7.39
N SER A 97 18.12 -3.81 6.31
CA SER A 97 19.42 -4.49 6.29
C SER A 97 20.53 -3.66 6.94
N LYS A 98 20.37 -2.33 7.04
CA LYS A 98 21.32 -1.44 7.73
C LYS A 98 21.18 -1.49 9.26
N ASP A 99 19.98 -1.82 9.75
CA ASP A 99 19.75 -2.04 11.18
C ASP A 99 20.46 -3.32 11.70
N LEU A 100 21.06 -4.12 10.81
CA LEU A 100 21.86 -5.31 11.11
C LEU A 100 23.38 -5.02 11.11
N ASP A 101 23.80 -3.77 11.26
CA ASP A 101 25.21 -3.42 11.43
C ASP A 101 25.82 -4.16 12.65
N LEU A 102 26.52 -5.25 12.32
CA LEU A 102 27.55 -5.96 13.09
C LEU A 102 28.75 -5.06 13.39
#